data_AF-A0A0Q9MIM6-F1
#
_entry.id   AF-A0A0Q9MIM6-F1
#
_cell.length_a   1.000
_cell.length_b   1.000
_cell.length_c   1.000
_cell.angle_alpha   90.00
_cell.angle_beta   90.00
_cell.angle_gamma   90.00
#
_symmetry.space_group_name_H-M   'P 1'
#
loop_
_entity.id
_entity.type
_entity.pdbx_description
1 polymer ?
#
loop_
_entity_poly.entity_id
_entity_poly.type
_entity_poly.pdbx_seq_one_letter_code
_entity_poly.pdbx_strand_id
1 'polypeptide(L)'
;MENRLTPKQQKRQLEREIIDEYHKLETEQALEPLYHFFLEWKSGTLPYFELTELIHLFHKKNQEIYKDFTYTDNKDLLLLAKMKLGRLSEDDIRENKRLLEFWGYDENTSS
;
A
#
# COMPACT_ATOMS: atom_id res chain seq x y z
N MET A 1 -35.19 10.32 2.04
CA MET A 1 -35.12 8.84 1.95
C MET A 1 -33.72 8.45 2.34
N GLU A 2 -33.56 7.69 3.43
CA GLU A 2 -32.25 7.12 3.78
C GLU A 2 -31.84 6.18 2.65
N ASN A 3 -30.83 6.59 1.87
CA ASN A 3 -30.32 5.79 0.76
C ASN A 3 -29.44 4.68 1.36
N ARG A 4 -30.09 3.64 1.91
CA ARG A 4 -29.37 2.50 2.51
C ARG A 4 -28.77 1.66 1.38
N LEU A 5 -27.45 1.54 1.39
CA LEU A 5 -26.71 0.70 0.45
C LEU A 5 -27.19 -0.75 0.55
N THR A 6 -27.26 -1.43 -0.59
CA THR A 6 -27.47 -2.89 -0.63
C THR A 6 -26.26 -3.62 -0.01
N PRO A 7 -26.41 -4.85 0.49
CA PRO A 7 -25.29 -5.62 1.04
C PRO A 7 -24.11 -5.77 0.06
N LYS A 8 -24.39 -5.90 -1.24
CA LYS A 8 -23.37 -5.95 -2.29
C LYS A 8 -22.61 -4.62 -2.42
N GLN A 9 -23.30 -3.49 -2.30
CA GLN A 9 -22.67 -2.17 -2.34
C GLN A 9 -21.85 -1.92 -1.07
N GLN A 10 -22.34 -2.33 0.10
CA GLN A 10 -21.60 -2.25 1.37
C GLN A 10 -20.30 -3.07 1.30
N LYS A 11 -20.37 -4.30 0.78
CA LYS A 11 -19.17 -5.13 0.58
C LYS A 11 -18.14 -4.44 -0.32
N ARG A 12 -18.56 -3.93 -1.47
CA ARG A 12 -17.67 -3.21 -2.40
C ARG A 12 -17.06 -1.95 -1.79
N GLN A 13 -17.81 -1.26 -0.93
CA GLN A 13 -17.35 -0.08 -0.24
C GLN A 13 -16.23 -0.44 0.76
N LEU A 14 -16.44 -1.49 1.56
CA LEU A 14 -15.42 -2.00 2.49
C LEU A 14 -14.16 -2.48 1.75
N GLU A 15 -14.31 -3.16 0.61
CA GLU A 15 -13.17 -3.60 -0.22
C GLU A 15 -12.35 -2.40 -0.72
N ARG A 16 -13.01 -1.31 -1.15
CA ARG A 16 -12.33 -0.07 -1.55
C ARG A 16 -11.61 0.59 -0.38
N GLU A 17 -12.23 0.67 0.79
CA GLU A 17 -11.63 1.25 1.98
C GLU A 17 -10.35 0.52 2.40
N ILE A 18 -10.33 -0.81 2.30
CA ILE A 18 -9.13 -1.61 2.58
C ILE A 18 -8.01 -1.31 1.57
N ILE A 19 -8.35 -1.20 0.28
CA ILE A 19 -7.37 -0.88 -0.77
C ILE A 19 -6.85 0.55 -0.59
N ASP A 20 -7.72 1.51 -0.30
CA ASP A 20 -7.35 2.91 -0.08
C ASP A 20 -6.43 3.06 1.14
N GLU A 21 -6.69 2.32 2.21
CA GLU A 21 -5.83 2.30 3.39
C GLU A 21 -4.45 1.71 3.08
N TYR A 22 -4.39 0.63 2.32
CA TYR A 22 -3.12 0.05 1.86
C TYR A 22 -2.35 1.01 0.93
N HIS A 23 -3.04 1.67 -0.01
CA HIS A 23 -2.43 2.66 -0.89
C HIS A 23 -1.84 3.83 -0.11
N LYS A 24 -2.57 4.31 0.90
CA LYS A 24 -2.10 5.34 1.81
C LYS A 24 -0.83 4.88 2.54
N LEU A 25 -0.83 3.67 3.10
CA LEU A 25 0.31 3.10 3.82
C LEU A 25 1.58 3.08 2.94
N GLU A 26 1.50 2.49 1.75
CA GLU A 26 2.64 2.40 0.81
C GLU A 26 3.16 3.78 0.41
N THR A 27 2.25 4.72 0.15
CA THR A 27 2.59 6.09 -0.23
C THR A 27 3.27 6.83 0.93
N GLU A 28 2.75 6.74 2.15
CA GLU A 28 3.34 7.37 3.34
C GLU A 28 4.72 6.77 3.66
N GLN A 29 4.88 5.45 3.56
CA GLN A 29 6.19 4.80 3.71
C GLN A 29 7.20 5.24 2.65
N ALA A 30 6.77 5.54 1.42
CA ALA A 30 7.63 6.08 0.39
C ALA A 30 7.97 7.57 0.61
N LEU A 31 7.07 8.33 1.23
CA LEU A 31 7.24 9.75 1.56
C LEU A 31 8.16 9.98 2.76
N GLU A 32 8.15 9.09 3.76
CA GLU A 32 8.89 9.28 5.01
C GLU A 32 10.41 9.52 4.80
N PRO A 33 11.13 8.73 3.97
CA PRO A 33 12.53 9.02 3.67
C PRO A 33 12.73 10.37 2.99
N LEU A 34 11.82 10.76 2.09
CA LEU A 34 11.88 12.05 1.41
C LEU A 34 11.75 13.21 2.40
N TYR A 35 10.87 13.08 3.39
CA TYR A 35 10.75 14.06 4.47
C TYR A 35 12.06 14.22 5.25
N HIS A 36 12.74 13.12 5.59
CA HIS A 36 14.05 13.17 6.25
C HIS A 36 15.10 13.91 5.39
N PHE A 37 15.14 13.68 4.08
CA PHE A 37 16.05 14.40 3.18
C PHE A 37 15.77 15.91 3.15
N PHE A 38 14.50 16.32 3.24
CA PHE A 38 14.17 17.75 3.40
C PHE A 38 14.71 18.34 4.70
N LEU A 39 14.68 17.58 5.80
CA LEU A 39 15.26 18.01 7.08
C LEU A 39 16.79 18.13 7.00
N GLU A 40 17.45 17.17 6.37
CA GLU A 40 18.91 17.18 6.17
C GLU A 40 19.33 18.37 5.31
N TRP A 41 18.61 18.65 4.22
CA TRP A 41 18.86 19.81 3.37
C TRP A 41 18.67 21.12 4.14
N LYS A 42 17.57 21.24 4.90
CA LYS A 42 17.30 22.42 5.71
C LYS A 42 18.37 22.67 6.78
N SER A 43 18.99 21.61 7.29
CA SER A 43 20.10 21.70 8.24
C SER A 43 21.46 22.06 7.60
N GLY A 44 21.56 21.99 6.27
CA GLY A 44 22.81 22.18 5.53
C GLY A 44 23.66 20.91 5.40
N THR A 45 23.21 19.77 5.92
CA THR A 45 23.91 18.48 5.85
C THR A 45 23.79 17.83 4.46
N LEU A 46 22.71 18.12 3.74
CA LEU A 46 22.47 17.63 2.37
C LEU A 46 22.51 18.78 1.37
N PRO A 47 23.39 18.75 0.34
CA PRO A 47 23.39 19.75 -0.73
C PRO A 47 22.09 19.76 -1.53
N TYR A 48 21.72 20.93 -2.07
CA TYR A 48 20.45 21.07 -2.81
C TYR A 48 20.35 20.14 -4.03
N PHE A 49 21.47 19.87 -4.72
CA PHE A 49 21.47 19.03 -5.92
C PHE A 49 21.25 17.54 -5.57
N GLU A 50 21.68 17.09 -4.39
CA GLU A 50 21.41 15.72 -3.93
C GLU A 50 19.94 15.57 -3.55
N LEU A 51 19.37 16.57 -2.85
CA LEU A 51 17.93 16.59 -2.57
C LEU A 51 17.10 16.53 -3.86
N THR A 52 17.49 17.27 -4.91
CA THR A 52 16.77 17.21 -6.19
C THR A 52 16.82 15.81 -6.80
N GLU A 53 17.95 15.11 -6.78
CA GLU A 53 18.02 13.73 -7.28
C GLU A 53 17.15 12.77 -6.45
N LEU A 54 17.13 12.92 -5.12
CA LEU A 54 16.29 12.11 -4.23
C LEU A 54 14.80 12.33 -4.48
N ILE A 55 14.38 13.57 -4.79
CA ILE A 55 13.01 13.88 -5.23
C ILE A 55 12.69 13.16 -6.55
N HIS A 56 13.60 13.12 -7.52
CA HIS A 56 13.39 12.39 -8.78
C HIS A 56 13.26 10.88 -8.55
N LEU A 57 14.06 10.30 -7.65
CA LEU A 57 13.94 8.89 -7.27
C LEU A 57 12.60 8.59 -6.61
N PHE A 58 12.15 9.47 -5.70
CA PHE A 58 10.82 9.36 -5.12
C PHE A 58 9.72 9.40 -6.20
N HIS A 59 9.79 10.32 -7.17
CA HIS A 59 8.81 10.38 -8.25
C HIS A 59 8.73 9.08 -9.05
N LYS A 60 9.85 8.43 -9.35
CA LYS A 60 9.87 7.13 -10.02
C LYS A 60 9.18 6.06 -9.17
N LYS A 61 9.52 5.96 -7.89
CA LYS A 61 8.88 5.02 -6.96
C LYS A 61 7.37 5.27 -6.83
N ASN A 62 6.95 6.53 -6.72
CA ASN A 62 5.54 6.89 -6.61
C ASN A 62 4.76 6.56 -7.91
N GLN A 63 5.42 6.63 -9.07
CA GLN A 63 4.83 6.15 -10.33
C GLN A 63 4.66 4.64 -10.36
N GLU A 64 5.57 3.88 -9.76
CA GLU A 64 5.46 2.42 -9.60
C GLU A 64 4.29 2.07 -8.68
N ILE A 65 4.20 2.72 -7.52
CA ILE A 65 3.05 2.58 -6.60
C ILE A 65 1.75 2.86 -7.36
N TYR A 66 1.64 3.99 -8.06
CA TYR A 66 0.43 4.30 -8.83
C TYR A 66 0.06 3.21 -9.86
N LYS A 67 1.06 2.65 -10.55
CA LYS A 67 0.85 1.56 -11.51
C LYS A 67 0.31 0.31 -10.82
N ASP A 68 0.88 -0.07 -9.69
CA ASP A 68 0.45 -1.26 -8.94
C ASP A 68 -1.02 -1.14 -8.53
N PHE A 69 -1.48 0.03 -8.07
CA PHE A 69 -2.88 0.23 -7.69
C PHE A 69 -3.84 0.44 -8.87
N THR A 70 -3.33 0.78 -10.05
CA THR A 70 -4.15 1.04 -11.25
C THR A 70 -4.30 -0.20 -12.14
N TYR A 71 -3.24 -1.01 -12.25
CA TYR A 71 -3.15 -2.09 -13.25
C TYR A 71 -3.22 -3.50 -12.66
N THR A 72 -3.14 -3.66 -11.34
CA THR A 72 -3.32 -4.96 -10.68
C THR A 72 -4.80 -5.36 -10.68
N ASP A 73 -5.09 -6.65 -10.85
CA ASP A 73 -6.46 -7.14 -10.71
C ASP A 73 -7.00 -6.82 -9.32
N ASN A 74 -8.24 -6.35 -9.26
CA ASN A 74 -8.83 -5.86 -8.01
C ASN A 74 -8.93 -6.96 -6.93
N LYS A 75 -9.03 -8.24 -7.29
CA LYS A 75 -9.03 -9.34 -6.32
C LYS A 75 -7.65 -9.56 -5.71
N ASP A 76 -6.63 -9.55 -6.54
CA ASP A 76 -5.23 -9.72 -6.11
C ASP A 76 -4.81 -8.51 -5.26
N LEU A 77 -5.18 -7.30 -5.66
CA LEU A 77 -4.92 -6.07 -4.91
C LEU A 77 -5.60 -6.07 -3.54
N LEU A 78 -6.85 -6.53 -3.46
CA LEU A 78 -7.57 -6.67 -2.19
C LEU A 78 -6.90 -7.68 -1.26
N LEU A 79 -6.49 -8.85 -1.79
CA LEU A 79 -5.80 -9.87 -1.02
C LEU A 79 -4.45 -9.35 -0.50
N LEU A 80 -3.68 -8.68 -1.36
CA LEU A 80 -2.41 -8.06 -1.00
C LEU A 80 -2.60 -6.99 0.08
N ALA A 81 -3.62 -6.14 -0.06
CA ALA A 81 -3.96 -5.12 0.93
C ALA A 81 -4.30 -5.76 2.28
N LYS A 82 -5.14 -6.80 2.31
CA LYS A 82 -5.44 -7.55 3.53
C LYS A 82 -4.19 -8.16 4.15
N MET A 83 -3.29 -8.73 3.36
CA MET A 83 -2.02 -9.28 3.85
C MET A 83 -1.16 -8.20 4.50
N LYS A 84 -0.92 -7.09 3.79
CA LYS A 84 -0.07 -6.00 4.26
C LYS A 84 -0.65 -5.25 5.47
N LEU A 85 -1.97 -5.24 5.62
CA LEU A 85 -2.65 -4.66 6.78
C LEU A 85 -2.90 -5.66 7.92
N GLY A 86 -2.49 -6.93 7.80
CA GLY A 86 -2.73 -7.96 8.83
C GLY A 86 -4.20 -8.34 9.01
N ARG A 87 -4.99 -8.28 7.92
CA ARG A 87 -6.46 -8.50 7.90
C ARG A 87 -6.87 -9.70 7.03
N LEU A 88 -5.96 -10.65 6.82
CA LEU A 88 -6.30 -11.90 6.14
C LEU A 88 -7.28 -12.72 7.01
N SER A 89 -8.33 -13.25 6.38
CA SER A 89 -9.17 -14.27 7.00
C SER A 89 -8.63 -15.68 6.75
N GLU A 90 -9.11 -16.66 7.52
CA GLU A 90 -8.78 -18.07 7.30
C GLU A 90 -9.15 -18.53 5.88
N ASP A 91 -10.25 -18.03 5.32
CA ASP A 91 -10.68 -18.32 3.95
C ASP A 91 -9.70 -17.71 2.94
N ASP A 92 -9.25 -16.46 3.15
CA ASP A 92 -8.25 -15.82 2.29
C ASP A 92 -6.95 -16.65 2.23
N ILE A 93 -6.49 -17.14 3.39
CA ILE A 93 -5.29 -17.97 3.52
C ILE A 93 -5.48 -19.31 2.82
N ARG A 94 -6.59 -20.01 3.11
CA ARG A 94 -6.88 -21.34 2.57
C ARG A 94 -7.00 -21.32 1.05
N GLU A 95 -7.65 -20.30 0.49
CA GLU A 95 -7.91 -20.20 -0.96
C GLU A 95 -6.70 -19.69 -1.75
N ASN A 96 -5.82 -18.88 -1.13
CA ASN A 96 -4.75 -18.18 -1.84
C ASN A 96 -3.33 -18.54 -1.36
N LYS A 97 -3.18 -19.65 -0.63
CA LYS A 97 -1.93 -20.07 0.01
C LYS A 97 -0.68 -19.88 -0.86
N ARG A 98 -0.68 -20.40 -2.10
CA ARG A 98 0.49 -20.30 -3.00
C ARG A 98 0.85 -18.86 -3.37
N LEU A 99 -0.15 -18.00 -3.56
CA LEU A 99 0.06 -16.60 -3.92
C LEU A 99 0.59 -15.82 -2.70
N LEU A 100 0.05 -16.10 -1.51
CA LEU A 100 0.52 -15.54 -0.26
C LEU A 100 1.96 -15.96 0.05
N GLU A 101 2.31 -17.25 -0.12
CA GLU A 101 3.69 -17.75 0.00
C GLU A 101 4.63 -17.05 -0.99
N PHE A 102 4.19 -16.85 -2.24
CA PHE A 102 4.96 -16.10 -3.24
C PHE A 102 5.21 -14.64 -2.83
N TRP A 103 4.24 -14.03 -2.14
CA TRP A 103 4.38 -12.69 -1.57
C TRP A 103 5.08 -12.64 -0.20
N GLY A 104 5.60 -13.78 0.28
CA GLY A 104 6.37 -13.86 1.52
C GLY A 104 5.53 -13.85 2.80
N TYR A 105 4.26 -14.24 2.73
CA TYR A 105 3.44 -14.47 3.92
C TYR A 105 3.93 -15.72 4.67
N ASP A 106 4.26 -15.56 5.96
CA ASP A 106 4.59 -16.64 6.88
C ASP A 106 3.59 -16.64 8.05
N GLU A 107 2.78 -17.69 8.14
CA GLU A 107 1.78 -17.89 9.19
C GLU A 107 2.37 -17.79 10.61
N ASN A 108 3.67 -18.04 10.78
CA ASN A 108 4.35 -18.03 12.09
C ASN A 108 4.72 -16.62 12.60
N THR A 109 4.50 -15.57 11.81
CA THR A 109 4.84 -14.18 12.21
C THR A 109 3.66 -13.40 12.83
N SER A 110 2.48 -14.03 12.93
CA SER A 110 1.26 -13.41 13.48
C SER A 110 0.87 -13.97 14.85
N SER A 111 1.84 -14.09 15.77
CA SER A 111 1.61 -14.43 17.20
C SER A 111 1.94 -13.26 18.11
#